data_AF-A0A7S4SDH5-F1
#
_entry.id   AF-A0A7S4SDH5-F1
#
_cell.length_a   1.000
_cell.length_b   1.000
_cell.length_c   1.000
_cell.angle_alpha   90.00
_cell.angle_beta   90.00
_cell.angle_gamma   90.00
#
_symmetry.space_group_name_H-M   'P 1'
#
loop_
_entity.id
_entity.type
_entity.pdbx_description
1 polymer ?
#
loop_
_entity_poly.entity_id
_entity_poly.type
_entity_poly.pdbx_seq_one_letter_code
_entity_poly.pdbx_strand_id
1 'polypeptide(L)'
;MGKKTTAKIRRNQKRAEAHGEAYQYTPPKNAIEEDDGNDAKVKAAEKLKKALSEIESNSEMNSKECRTAKRKAEAIASEESGGCAASDLLAYYEKKNASKKNATQGSDDDKNGNKLENYWQ
;
A
#
# COMPACT_ATOMS: atom_id res chain seq x y z
N MET A 1 -5.73 24.98 -10.75
CA MET A 1 -4.34 25.47 -10.91
C MET A 1 -3.45 24.29 -11.31
N GLY A 2 -2.81 24.35 -12.48
CA GLY A 2 -2.00 23.24 -13.01
C GLY A 2 -0.68 23.03 -12.24
N LYS A 3 -0.22 21.77 -12.16
CA LYS A 3 1.05 21.39 -11.54
C LYS A 3 2.20 22.13 -12.26
N LYS A 4 3.04 22.87 -11.53
CA LYS A 4 4.23 23.50 -12.12
C LYS A 4 5.24 22.41 -12.41
N THR A 5 5.67 22.29 -13.67
CA THR A 5 6.73 21.35 -14.08
C THR A 5 8.05 21.66 -13.36
N THR A 6 8.88 20.65 -13.11
CA THR A 6 10.20 20.76 -12.46
C THR A 6 11.09 21.85 -13.07
N ALA A 7 11.11 21.97 -14.40
CA ALA A 7 11.86 23.01 -15.10
C ALA A 7 11.39 24.44 -14.75
N LYS A 8 10.08 24.61 -14.49
CA LYS A 8 9.49 25.89 -14.10
C LYS A 8 9.83 26.25 -12.65
N ILE A 9 9.92 25.25 -11.76
CA ILE A 9 10.38 25.44 -10.38
C ILE A 9 11.83 25.95 -10.39
N ARG A 10 12.73 25.30 -11.14
CA ARG A 10 14.14 25.73 -11.27
C ARG A 10 14.28 27.16 -11.81
N ARG A 11 13.48 27.53 -12.81
CA ARG A 11 13.47 28.89 -13.37
C ARG A 11 13.02 29.93 -12.35
N ASN A 12 12.01 29.61 -11.54
CA ASN A 12 11.50 30.51 -10.51
C ASN A 12 12.48 30.67 -9.34
N GLN A 13 13.17 29.60 -8.94
CA GLN A 13 14.25 29.65 -7.94
C GLN A 13 15.36 30.60 -8.39
N LYS A 14 15.89 30.40 -9.60
CA LYS A 14 16.93 31.27 -10.18
C LYS A 14 16.51 32.74 -10.28
N ARG A 15 15.23 33.00 -10.55
CA ARG A 15 14.68 34.36 -10.57
C ARG A 15 14.64 34.97 -9.16
N ALA A 16 14.16 34.22 -8.17
CA ALA A 16 14.08 34.69 -6.79
C ALA A 16 15.47 34.98 -6.20
N GLU A 17 16.45 34.11 -6.48
CA GLU A 17 17.86 34.32 -6.11
C GLU A 17 18.43 35.63 -6.67
N ALA A 18 18.12 35.96 -7.93
CA ALA A 18 18.53 37.21 -8.55
C ALA A 18 17.89 38.47 -7.92
N HIS A 19 16.75 38.30 -7.24
CA HIS A 19 16.06 39.37 -6.51
C HIS A 19 16.38 39.37 -5.01
N GLY A 20 17.25 38.48 -4.52
CA GLY A 20 17.60 38.37 -3.10
C GLY A 20 16.50 37.75 -2.23
N GLU A 21 15.49 37.12 -2.84
CA GLU A 21 14.36 36.50 -2.15
C GLU A 21 14.42 34.97 -2.25
N ALA A 22 13.99 34.29 -1.19
CA ALA A 22 13.88 32.83 -1.21
C ALA A 22 12.58 32.39 -1.89
N TYR A 23 12.68 31.59 -2.97
CA TYR A 23 11.49 31.00 -3.60
C TYR A 23 10.89 29.91 -2.71
N GLN A 24 9.81 30.22 -2.00
CA GLN A 24 9.03 29.20 -1.27
C GLN A 24 7.99 28.54 -2.19
N TYR A 25 8.25 27.28 -2.54
CA TYR A 25 7.28 26.43 -3.22
C TYR A 25 6.55 25.56 -2.20
N THR A 26 5.27 25.83 -1.99
CA THR A 26 4.37 24.89 -1.32
C THR A 26 3.67 24.05 -2.39
N PRO A 27 3.98 22.74 -2.50
CA PRO A 27 3.20 21.87 -3.35
C PRO A 27 1.74 21.83 -2.84
N PRO A 28 0.74 21.79 -3.73
CA PRO A 28 -0.65 21.61 -3.30
C PRO A 28 -0.77 20.31 -2.50
N LYS A 29 -1.48 20.34 -1.36
CA LYS A 29 -1.64 19.23 -0.40
C LYS A 29 -2.10 17.90 -1.02
N ASN A 30 -2.68 17.92 -2.22
CA ASN A 30 -3.18 16.75 -2.94
C ASN A 30 -2.20 16.25 -4.02
N ALA A 31 -0.93 16.66 -3.97
CA ALA A 31 0.13 16.15 -4.83
C ALA A 31 0.86 14.93 -4.22
N ILE A 32 0.16 14.14 -3.40
CA ILE A 32 0.56 12.74 -3.23
C ILE A 32 0.25 12.12 -4.58
N GLU A 33 1.31 11.85 -5.33
CA GLU A 33 1.25 11.17 -6.60
C GLU A 33 0.57 9.82 -6.36
N GLU A 34 -0.68 9.67 -6.84
CA GLU A 34 -1.12 8.35 -7.26
C GLU A 34 -0.22 8.01 -8.45
N ASP A 35 0.83 7.26 -8.13
CA ASP A 35 1.73 6.63 -9.06
C ASP A 35 0.94 5.59 -9.84
N ASP A 36 0.43 6.02 -11.00
CA ASP A 36 -0.26 5.21 -12.00
C ASP A 36 0.59 4.01 -12.49
N GLY A 37 1.88 3.95 -12.13
CA GLY A 37 2.79 2.83 -12.38
C GLY A 37 2.69 1.66 -11.39
N ASN A 38 1.97 1.80 -10.29
CA ASN A 38 1.85 0.76 -9.26
C ASN A 38 0.65 -0.18 -9.45
N ASP A 39 -0.18 0.09 -10.43
CA ASP A 39 -1.43 -0.64 -10.66
C ASP A 39 -1.19 -2.12 -10.99
N ALA A 40 -0.14 -2.44 -11.75
CA ALA A 40 0.22 -3.81 -12.09
C ALA A 40 0.69 -4.59 -10.86
N LYS A 41 1.52 -3.98 -9.99
CA LYS A 41 2.00 -4.61 -8.76
C LYS A 41 0.87 -4.85 -7.77
N VAL A 42 -0.05 -3.90 -7.63
CA VAL A 42 -1.26 -4.05 -6.80
C VAL A 42 -2.12 -5.19 -7.31
N LYS A 43 -2.43 -5.22 -8.61
CA LYS A 43 -3.28 -6.26 -9.22
C LYS A 43 -2.62 -7.64 -9.12
N ALA A 44 -1.31 -7.74 -9.36
CA ALA A 44 -0.56 -8.98 -9.21
C ALA A 44 -0.57 -9.47 -7.76
N ALA A 45 -0.38 -8.58 -6.79
CA ALA A 45 -0.43 -8.92 -5.37
C ALA A 45 -1.83 -9.36 -4.89
N GLU A 46 -2.88 -8.68 -5.37
CA GLU A 46 -4.28 -9.05 -5.11
C GLU A 46 -4.61 -10.46 -5.65
N LYS A 47 -4.23 -10.72 -6.90
CA LYS A 47 -4.39 -12.04 -7.53
C LYS A 47 -3.62 -13.12 -6.79
N LEU A 48 -2.36 -12.84 -6.41
CA LEU A 48 -1.52 -13.78 -5.66
C LEU A 48 -2.17 -14.16 -4.33
N LYS A 49 -2.62 -13.16 -3.55
CA LYS A 49 -3.28 -13.42 -2.26
C LYS A 49 -4.57 -14.22 -2.43
N LYS A 50 -5.38 -13.90 -3.44
CA LYS A 50 -6.60 -14.64 -3.76
C LYS A 50 -6.29 -16.10 -4.13
N ALA A 51 -5.33 -16.32 -5.02
CA ALA A 51 -4.94 -17.66 -5.44
C ALA A 51 -4.41 -18.50 -4.26
N LEU A 52 -3.58 -17.92 -3.39
CA LEU A 52 -3.11 -18.60 -2.19
C LEU A 52 -4.27 -18.97 -1.25
N SER A 53 -5.21 -18.06 -1.03
CA SER A 53 -6.40 -18.31 -0.21
C SER A 53 -7.30 -19.41 -0.79
N GLU A 54 -7.46 -19.45 -2.12
CA GLU A 54 -8.24 -20.49 -2.80
C GLU A 54 -7.58 -21.86 -2.67
N ILE A 55 -6.25 -21.94 -2.86
CA ILE A 55 -5.49 -23.18 -2.69
C ILE A 55 -5.56 -23.67 -1.24
N GLU A 56 -5.51 -22.77 -0.26
CA GLU A 56 -5.56 -23.12 1.16
C GLU A 56 -6.96 -23.50 1.63
N SER A 57 -8.00 -22.94 1.01
CA SER A 57 -9.40 -23.27 1.33
C SER A 57 -9.83 -24.58 0.67
N ASN A 58 -9.12 -25.04 -0.37
CA ASN A 58 -9.45 -26.27 -1.07
C ASN A 58 -8.91 -27.50 -0.33
N SER A 59 -9.77 -28.17 0.44
CA SER A 59 -9.44 -29.39 1.18
C SER A 59 -9.30 -30.65 0.32
N GLU A 60 -9.69 -30.62 -0.96
CA GLU A 60 -9.60 -31.78 -1.86
C GLU A 60 -8.21 -31.95 -2.48
N MET A 61 -7.41 -30.87 -2.52
CA MET A 61 -6.07 -30.91 -3.12
C MET A 61 -5.07 -31.67 -2.24
N ASN A 62 -4.26 -32.52 -2.86
CA ASN A 62 -3.18 -33.19 -2.15
C ASN A 62 -1.96 -32.28 -1.96
N SER A 63 -1.07 -32.63 -1.03
CA SER A 63 0.11 -31.82 -0.68
C SER A 63 1.03 -31.49 -1.87
N LYS A 64 1.13 -32.37 -2.87
CA LYS A 64 1.95 -32.13 -4.08
C LYS A 64 1.29 -31.11 -5.01
N GLU A 65 -0.01 -31.24 -5.20
CA GLU A 65 -0.82 -30.30 -5.98
C GLU A 65 -0.80 -28.91 -5.34
N CYS A 66 -0.99 -28.81 -4.02
CA CYS A 66 -0.93 -27.54 -3.30
C CYS A 66 0.41 -26.83 -3.53
N ARG A 67 1.55 -27.53 -3.35
CA ARG A 67 2.88 -26.92 -3.60
C ARG A 67 3.05 -26.47 -5.04
N THR A 68 2.56 -27.26 -5.99
CA THR A 68 2.66 -26.94 -7.42
C THR A 68 1.81 -25.73 -7.78
N ALA A 69 0.58 -25.67 -7.28
CA ALA A 69 -0.33 -24.54 -7.48
C ALA A 69 0.22 -23.26 -6.85
N LYS A 70 0.78 -23.34 -5.63
CA LYS A 70 1.44 -22.19 -4.97
C LYS A 70 2.59 -21.64 -5.82
N ARG A 71 3.52 -22.50 -6.27
CA ARG A 71 4.63 -22.08 -7.15
C ARG A 71 4.16 -21.47 -8.46
N LYS A 72 3.11 -22.02 -9.07
CA LYS A 72 2.51 -21.47 -10.30
C LYS A 72 1.93 -20.08 -10.06
N ALA A 73 1.17 -19.90 -8.97
CA ALA A 73 0.61 -18.60 -8.60
C ALA A 73 1.71 -17.56 -8.35
N GLU A 74 2.79 -17.94 -7.65
CA GLU A 74 3.95 -17.09 -7.42
C GLU A 74 4.67 -16.71 -8.73
N ALA A 75 4.88 -17.65 -9.64
CA ALA A 75 5.51 -17.39 -10.94
C ALA A 75 4.70 -16.41 -11.78
N ILE A 76 3.38 -16.62 -11.88
CA ILE A 76 2.48 -15.73 -12.62
C ILE A 76 2.50 -14.32 -12.02
N ALA A 77 2.43 -14.20 -10.69
CA ALA A 77 2.47 -12.89 -10.02
C ALA A 77 3.82 -12.18 -10.23
N SER A 78 4.93 -12.92 -10.23
CA SER A 78 6.26 -12.40 -10.54
C SER A 78 6.32 -11.87 -11.97
N GLU A 79 5.81 -12.61 -12.95
CA GLU A 79 5.78 -12.18 -14.36
C GLU A 79 4.91 -10.92 -14.56
N GLU A 80 3.69 -10.91 -14.01
CA GLU A 80 2.76 -9.77 -14.13
C GLU A 80 3.26 -8.49 -13.46
N SER A 81 4.09 -8.62 -12.42
CA SER A 81 4.64 -7.48 -11.69
C SER A 81 5.98 -6.97 -12.22
N GLY A 82 6.46 -7.51 -13.35
CA GLY A 82 7.73 -7.14 -13.96
C GLY A 82 8.95 -7.75 -13.26
N GLY A 83 8.80 -8.94 -12.68
CA GLY A 83 9.86 -9.70 -12.01
C GLY A 83 10.01 -9.43 -10.51
N CYS A 84 8.98 -8.89 -9.85
CA CYS A 84 9.05 -8.67 -8.40
C CYS A 84 8.87 -9.99 -7.65
N ALA A 85 9.59 -10.16 -6.54
CA ALA A 85 9.44 -11.34 -5.69
C ALA A 85 8.03 -11.40 -5.07
N ALA A 86 7.48 -12.61 -4.93
CA ALA A 86 6.16 -12.83 -4.35
C ALA A 86 6.01 -12.28 -2.92
N SER A 87 7.08 -12.34 -2.12
CA SER A 87 7.12 -11.76 -0.76
C SER A 87 6.94 -10.25 -0.77
N ASP A 88 7.57 -9.57 -1.72
CA ASP A 88 7.53 -8.11 -1.82
C ASP A 88 6.15 -7.64 -2.26
N LEU A 89 5.49 -8.40 -3.14
CA LEU A 89 4.11 -8.16 -3.57
C LEU A 89 3.13 -8.26 -2.39
N LEU A 90 3.24 -9.31 -1.57
CA LEU A 90 2.38 -9.47 -0.40
C LEU A 90 2.62 -8.37 0.64
N ALA A 91 3.88 -8.05 0.94
CA ALA A 91 4.22 -6.96 1.85
C ALA A 91 3.71 -5.60 1.35
N TYR A 92 3.78 -5.36 0.03
CA TYR A 92 3.26 -4.15 -0.59
C TYR A 92 1.73 -4.06 -0.46
N TYR A 93 1.02 -5.17 -0.69
CA TYR A 93 -0.43 -5.24 -0.51
C TYR A 93 -0.85 -5.01 0.94
N GLU A 94 -0.14 -5.59 1.90
CA GLU A 94 -0.39 -5.39 3.33
C GLU A 94 -0.16 -3.93 3.74
N LYS A 95 0.94 -3.33 3.29
CA LYS A 95 1.25 -1.91 3.53
C LYS A 95 0.16 -1.00 2.98
N LYS A 96 -0.33 -1.25 1.76
CA LYS A 96 -1.42 -0.47 1.15
C LYS A 96 -2.72 -0.58 1.95
N ASN A 97 -3.05 -1.77 2.45
CA ASN A 97 -4.26 -1.98 3.25
C ASN A 97 -4.13 -1.43 4.68
N ALA A 98 -2.95 -1.48 5.29
CA ALA A 98 -2.67 -0.87 6.59
C ALA A 98 -2.82 0.66 6.52
N SER A 99 -2.31 1.28 5.44
CA SER A 99 -2.49 2.72 5.20
C SER A 99 -3.96 3.12 5.06
N LYS A 100 -4.83 2.25 4.50
CA LYS A 100 -6.28 2.47 4.46
C LYS A 100 -6.93 2.39 5.85
N LYS A 101 -6.48 1.46 6.71
CA LYS A 101 -7.03 1.30 8.08
C LYS A 101 -6.67 2.49 8.98
N ASN A 102 -5.46 3.03 8.84
CA ASN A 102 -5.01 4.18 9.62
C ASN A 102 -5.68 5.51 9.21
N ALA A 103 -6.40 5.54 8.10
CA ALA A 103 -7.19 6.71 7.68
C ALA A 103 -8.58 6.77 8.35
N THR A 104 -9.01 5.70 9.03
CA THR A 104 -10.38 5.55 9.57
C THR A 104 -10.42 5.31 11.08
N GLN A 105 -9.38 5.68 11.83
CA GLN A 105 -9.43 5.73 13.30
C GLN A 105 -9.18 7.16 13.78
N GLY A 106 -10.22 7.99 13.62
CA GLY A 106 -10.43 9.19 14.40
C GLY A 106 -11.66 8.99 15.29
N SER A 107 -11.42 9.03 16.61
CA SER A 107 -12.34 9.06 17.76
C SER A 107 -13.39 7.94 17.91
N ASP A 108 -13.17 7.06 18.88
CA ASP A 108 -14.20 6.65 19.86
C ASP A 108 -13.48 5.96 21.03
N ASP A 109 -12.87 6.77 21.91
CA ASP A 109 -12.39 6.34 23.21
C ASP A 109 -13.29 6.90 24.32
N ASP A 110 -13.46 6.08 25.35
CA ASP A 110 -14.04 6.32 26.68
C ASP A 110 -15.55 6.21 26.91
N LYS A 111 -16.02 4.97 27.10
CA LYS A 111 -16.68 4.58 28.37
C LYS A 111 -16.24 3.19 28.84
N ASN A 112 -15.15 3.20 29.60
CA ASN A 112 -14.62 2.10 30.40
C ASN A 112 -15.68 1.56 31.40
N GLY A 113 -16.28 0.41 31.09
CA GLY A 113 -17.17 -0.34 31.97
C GLY A 113 -16.38 -1.17 32.97
N ASN A 114 -16.01 -0.59 34.12
CA ASN A 114 -15.44 -1.33 35.23
C ASN A 114 -16.53 -2.18 35.92
N LYS A 115 -16.67 -3.44 35.51
CA LYS A 115 -17.44 -4.47 36.22
C LYS A 115 -16.50 -5.62 36.58
N LEU A 116 -15.77 -5.48 37.68
CA LEU A 116 -15.15 -6.60 38.38
C LEU A 116 -16.06 -6.98 39.55
N GLU A 117 -16.78 -8.08 39.35
CA GLU A 117 -17.52 -8.79 40.39
C GLU A 117 -16.54 -9.31 41.44
N ASN A 118 -16.70 -8.84 42.68
CA ASN A 118 -16.05 -9.43 43.84
C ASN A 118 -16.66 -10.82 44.10
N TYR A 119 -15.93 -11.86 43.75
CA TYR A 119 -16.10 -13.20 44.30
C TYR A 119 -15.05 -13.40 45.40
N TRP A 120 -15.50 -13.88 46.56
CA TRP A 120 -14.77 -14.23 47.80
C TRP A 120 -14.58 -13.12 48.86
N GLN A 121 -15.60 -12.95 49.72
CA GLN A 121 -15.50 -13.12 51.17
C GLN A 121 -16.87 -13.06 51.85
#